data_AF-A0A345P2C6-F1
#
_entry.id   AF-A0A345P2C6-F1
#
_cell.length_a   1.000
_cell.length_b   1.000
_cell.length_c   1.000
_cell.angle_alpha   90.00
_cell.angle_beta   90.00
_cell.angle_gamma   90.00
#
_symmetry.space_group_name_H-M   'P 1'
#
loop_
_entity.id
_entity.type
_entity.pdbx_description
1 polymer ?
#
loop_
_entity_poly.entity_id
_entity_poly.type
_entity_poly.pdbx_seq_one_letter_code
_entity_poly.pdbx_strand_id
1 'polypeptide(L)'
;MTTVAGALQPVRYRAFDKLGKPLIGGRVEAYQGGGTTVTKDTYADPMMIAKNTWPVVLDDVGSASIYISGDYYIRVLDANGQLIEEGDGIADAQSVAVAVVAAGSGGTSNLESRVSDLESQVDDLQTQYNSLNDSFNNYKTTNDAALVTLNTNLTTAIANAISTQNSAMLAAVDALRVDTNNKLAGLQIKVGGLYFTESSANPASELGYGTWSRVAEGKAVVGLSTVPTDPAWTKTVAGTFGEYDHTLTLAEIPNHNHDVQEYAGTNSSGIHINSGTGGGASGTKTGSSGSGGSHNNVQPSYVVNVWKRTA
;
A
#
# COMPACT_ATOMS: atom_id res chain seq x y z
N MET A 1 23.41 -107.13 53.64
CA MET A 1 22.30 -106.49 54.37
C MET A 1 21.47 -105.73 53.37
N THR A 2 20.32 -106.28 53.00
CA THR A 2 19.41 -105.69 52.01
C THR A 2 18.62 -104.58 52.70
N THR A 3 18.99 -103.32 52.46
CA THR A 3 18.23 -102.15 52.92
C THR A 3 16.99 -102.01 52.04
N VAL A 4 15.85 -102.45 52.55
CA VAL A 4 14.55 -102.17 51.94
C VAL A 4 14.27 -100.68 52.11
N ALA A 5 14.09 -99.96 51.00
CA ALA A 5 13.70 -98.56 51.02
C ALA A 5 12.30 -98.41 51.64
N GLY A 6 12.16 -97.58 52.67
CA GLY A 6 10.87 -97.27 53.29
C GLY A 6 10.06 -96.30 52.41
N ALA A 7 8.74 -96.48 52.38
CA ALA A 7 7.83 -95.55 51.71
C ALA A 7 7.87 -94.15 52.38
N LEU A 8 7.84 -93.09 51.58
CA LEU A 8 7.74 -91.72 52.06
C LEU A 8 6.44 -91.57 52.87
N GLN A 9 6.57 -91.31 54.17
CA GLN A 9 5.43 -91.04 55.03
C GLN A 9 4.87 -89.65 54.69
N PRO A 10 3.53 -89.44 54.75
CA PRO A 10 2.94 -88.12 54.58
C PRO A 10 3.54 -87.11 55.58
N VAL A 11 3.57 -85.83 55.21
CA VAL A 11 4.10 -84.76 56.07
C VAL A 11 3.26 -84.69 57.34
N ARG A 12 3.91 -84.92 58.49
CA ARG A 12 3.29 -84.84 59.81
C ARG A 12 3.68 -83.52 60.46
N TYR A 13 2.76 -82.94 61.22
CA TYR A 13 3.07 -81.83 62.09
C TYR A 13 4.07 -82.31 63.16
N ARG A 14 5.06 -81.48 63.48
CA ARG A 14 6.08 -81.79 64.48
C ARG A 14 6.27 -80.58 65.38
N ALA A 15 6.17 -80.79 66.68
CA ALA A 15 6.41 -79.77 67.69
C ALA A 15 7.71 -80.04 68.45
N PHE A 16 8.31 -78.96 68.93
CA PHE A 16 9.52 -79.01 69.75
C PHE A 16 9.28 -78.26 71.06
N ASP A 17 9.94 -78.68 72.13
CA ASP A 17 9.98 -77.92 73.37
C ASP A 17 10.76 -76.60 73.19
N LYS A 18 10.75 -75.73 74.21
CA LYS A 18 11.48 -74.46 74.18
C LYS A 18 12.99 -74.59 74.06
N LEU A 19 13.54 -75.81 74.21
CA LEU A 19 14.95 -76.14 74.06
C LEU A 19 15.25 -76.82 72.72
N GLY A 20 14.26 -76.93 71.83
CA GLY A 20 14.39 -77.51 70.48
C GLY A 20 14.36 -79.04 70.44
N LYS A 21 14.00 -79.74 71.52
CA LYS A 21 13.83 -81.21 71.53
C LYS A 21 12.42 -81.60 71.11
N PRO A 22 12.22 -82.76 70.45
CA PRO A 22 10.88 -83.20 70.08
C PRO A 22 9.95 -83.26 71.29
N LEU A 23 8.74 -82.72 71.14
CA LEU A 23 7.77 -82.62 72.23
C LEU A 23 7.02 -83.96 72.43
N ILE A 24 7.74 -84.98 72.89
CA ILE A 24 7.21 -86.34 73.07
C ILE A 24 6.10 -86.35 74.11
N GLY A 25 4.92 -86.88 73.75
CA GLY A 25 3.73 -86.88 74.61
C GLY A 25 3.10 -85.50 74.81
N GLY A 26 3.57 -84.48 74.08
CA GLY A 26 2.93 -83.17 74.02
C GLY A 26 1.51 -83.25 73.46
N ARG A 27 0.71 -82.21 73.69
CA ARG A 27 -0.70 -82.15 73.33
C ARG A 27 -0.97 -80.97 72.42
N VAL A 28 -1.60 -81.19 71.29
CA VAL A 28 -2.07 -80.14 70.39
C VAL A 28 -3.57 -79.99 70.57
N GLU A 29 -3.98 -78.80 70.99
CA GLU A 29 -5.37 -78.43 71.18
C GLU A 29 -5.80 -77.49 70.05
N ALA A 30 -6.86 -77.86 69.33
CA ALA A 30 -7.38 -77.10 68.22
C ALA A 30 -8.76 -76.50 68.57
N TYR A 31 -8.94 -75.23 68.24
CA TYR A 31 -10.15 -74.44 68.50
C TYR A 31 -10.58 -73.68 67.24
N GLN A 32 -11.82 -73.17 67.26
CA GLN A 32 -12.27 -72.22 66.24
C GLN A 32 -11.37 -70.97 66.24
N GLY A 33 -11.06 -70.44 65.05
CA GLY A 33 -10.30 -69.20 64.93
C GLY A 33 -10.95 -68.07 65.74
N GLY A 34 -10.13 -67.25 66.41
CA GLY A 34 -10.59 -66.18 67.28
C GLY A 34 -10.74 -66.54 68.77
N GLY A 35 -10.46 -67.78 69.21
CA GLY A 35 -10.32 -68.07 70.64
C GLY A 35 -10.28 -69.54 71.07
N THR A 36 -10.03 -69.79 72.37
CA THR A 36 -9.87 -71.14 72.96
C THR A 36 -11.16 -71.72 73.56
N THR A 37 -12.32 -71.15 73.24
CA THR A 37 -13.59 -71.45 73.93
C THR A 37 -14.37 -72.58 73.27
N VAL A 38 -14.16 -72.82 71.97
CA VAL A 38 -14.86 -73.84 71.19
C VAL A 38 -13.85 -74.73 70.50
N THR A 39 -13.76 -76.00 70.92
CA THR A 39 -12.88 -76.99 70.30
C THR A 39 -13.30 -77.23 68.86
N LYS A 40 -12.33 -77.35 67.95
CA LYS A 40 -12.59 -77.61 66.53
C LYS A 40 -11.87 -78.90 66.13
N ASP A 41 -12.57 -79.78 65.42
CA ASP A 41 -12.05 -81.07 65.01
C ASP A 41 -10.81 -80.90 64.11
N THR A 42 -9.81 -81.75 64.31
CA THR A 42 -8.71 -81.92 63.35
C THR A 42 -8.71 -83.35 62.84
N TYR A 43 -8.00 -83.60 61.74
CA TYR A 43 -8.10 -84.87 61.03
C TYR A 43 -6.74 -85.56 60.92
N ALA A 44 -6.75 -86.89 61.02
CA ALA A 44 -5.57 -87.75 60.95
C ALA A 44 -5.13 -88.03 59.50
N ASP A 45 -6.01 -87.76 58.53
CA ASP A 45 -5.81 -88.00 57.10
C ASP A 45 -6.15 -86.74 56.26
N PRO A 46 -5.50 -86.59 55.08
CA PRO A 46 -5.69 -85.41 54.22
C PRO A 46 -7.07 -85.31 53.58
N MET A 47 -7.86 -86.39 53.53
CA MET A 47 -9.24 -86.36 53.03
C MET A 47 -10.25 -85.95 54.12
N MET A 48 -9.77 -85.71 55.34
CA MET A 48 -10.56 -85.24 56.49
C MET A 48 -11.68 -86.21 56.90
N ILE A 49 -11.40 -87.52 56.83
CA ILE A 49 -12.37 -88.57 57.09
C ILE A 49 -12.24 -89.09 58.53
N ALA A 50 -11.02 -89.36 58.98
CA ALA A 50 -10.68 -89.82 60.31
C ALA A 50 -10.34 -88.60 61.20
N LYS A 51 -11.12 -88.42 62.26
CA LYS A 51 -10.89 -87.36 63.25
C LYS A 51 -9.76 -87.75 64.20
N ASN A 52 -8.89 -86.79 64.51
CA ASN A 52 -7.98 -86.93 65.64
C ASN A 52 -8.76 -86.89 66.96
N THR A 53 -8.21 -87.52 68.00
CA THR A 53 -8.68 -87.31 69.37
C THR A 53 -8.41 -85.88 69.82
N TRP A 54 -9.24 -85.36 70.73
CA TRP A 54 -8.98 -84.07 71.37
C TRP A 54 -8.56 -84.29 72.83
N PRO A 55 -7.40 -83.77 73.27
CA PRO A 55 -6.33 -83.19 72.45
C PRO A 55 -5.60 -84.24 71.59
N VAL A 56 -4.90 -83.78 70.55
CA VAL A 56 -4.04 -84.65 69.72
C VAL A 56 -2.73 -84.89 70.47
N VAL A 57 -2.43 -86.14 70.80
CA VAL A 57 -1.18 -86.49 71.52
C VAL A 57 -0.06 -86.77 70.51
N LEU A 58 1.09 -86.14 70.73
CA LEU A 58 2.29 -86.31 69.91
C LEU A 58 3.02 -87.61 70.24
N ASP A 59 3.53 -88.29 69.22
CA ASP A 59 4.23 -89.57 69.34
C ASP A 59 5.66 -89.46 69.91
N ASP A 60 6.40 -90.57 69.90
CA ASP A 60 7.77 -90.72 70.40
C ASP A 60 8.82 -89.87 69.67
N VAL A 61 8.42 -89.18 68.60
CA VAL A 61 9.24 -88.19 67.90
C VAL A 61 8.59 -86.80 67.88
N GLY A 62 7.64 -86.55 68.78
CA GLY A 62 6.97 -85.25 68.94
C GLY A 62 6.10 -84.86 67.73
N SER A 63 5.55 -85.83 67.01
CA SER A 63 4.79 -85.61 65.77
C SER A 63 3.37 -86.15 65.81
N ALA A 64 2.50 -85.58 64.99
CA ALA A 64 1.15 -86.09 64.74
C ALA A 64 0.68 -85.73 63.32
N SER A 65 -0.22 -86.53 62.77
CA SER A 65 -0.90 -86.17 61.52
C SER A 65 -2.06 -85.24 61.86
N ILE A 66 -1.94 -83.96 61.48
CA ILE A 66 -2.95 -82.95 61.79
C ILE A 66 -3.28 -82.20 60.51
N TYR A 67 -4.47 -82.46 59.99
CA TYR A 67 -5.06 -81.73 58.87
C TYR A 67 -6.21 -80.86 59.39
N ILE A 68 -6.31 -79.65 58.85
CA ILE A 68 -7.26 -78.61 59.27
C ILE A 68 -8.07 -78.11 58.08
N SER A 69 -9.28 -77.60 58.34
CA SER A 69 -10.18 -76.99 57.33
C SER A 69 -10.76 -75.66 57.80
N GLY A 70 -10.46 -74.57 57.09
CA GLY A 70 -10.72 -73.20 57.49
C GLY A 70 -9.79 -72.71 58.60
N ASP A 71 -10.18 -71.64 59.29
CA ASP A 71 -9.32 -70.96 60.26
C ASP A 71 -9.39 -71.63 61.64
N TYR A 72 -8.23 -71.78 62.29
CA TYR A 72 -8.06 -72.35 63.62
C TYR A 72 -7.23 -71.44 64.52
N TYR A 73 -7.55 -71.55 65.81
CA TYR A 73 -6.65 -71.21 66.89
C TYR A 73 -6.05 -72.51 67.44
N ILE A 74 -4.72 -72.66 67.42
CA ILE A 74 -4.03 -73.89 67.85
C ILE A 74 -3.13 -73.57 69.04
N ARG A 75 -3.18 -74.42 70.07
CA ARG A 75 -2.22 -74.43 71.19
C ARG A 75 -1.46 -75.73 71.23
N VAL A 76 -0.19 -75.64 71.60
CA VAL A 76 0.69 -76.79 71.75
C VAL A 76 1.21 -76.76 73.19
N LEU A 77 0.96 -77.83 73.93
CA LEU A 77 1.31 -77.98 75.34
C LEU A 77 2.26 -79.16 75.52
N ASP A 78 3.11 -79.11 76.55
CA ASP A 78 3.94 -80.25 76.92
C ASP A 78 3.12 -81.39 77.58
N ALA A 79 3.78 -82.52 77.86
CA ALA A 79 3.16 -83.67 78.51
C ALA A 79 2.55 -83.34 79.89
N ASN A 80 3.05 -82.30 80.57
CA ASN A 80 2.57 -81.84 81.87
C ASN A 80 1.44 -80.78 81.77
N GLY A 81 1.12 -80.33 80.55
CA GLY A 81 0.10 -79.30 80.30
C GLY A 81 0.58 -77.86 80.37
N GLN A 82 1.90 -77.62 80.31
CA GLN A 82 2.44 -76.29 80.17
C GLN A 82 2.41 -75.84 78.71
N LEU A 83 1.95 -74.62 78.43
CA LEU A 83 1.91 -74.06 77.09
C LEU A 83 3.34 -73.86 76.51
N ILE A 84 3.54 -74.36 75.30
CA ILE A 84 4.76 -74.20 74.51
C ILE A 84 4.60 -73.07 73.50
N GLU A 85 3.59 -73.17 72.64
CA GLU A 85 3.26 -72.19 71.60
C GLU A 85 1.75 -72.15 71.33
N GLU A 86 1.28 -71.01 70.82
CA GLU A 86 -0.08 -70.85 70.33
C GLU A 86 -0.11 -69.89 69.14
N GLY A 87 -1.11 -70.02 68.28
CA GLY A 87 -1.31 -69.14 67.14
C GLY A 87 -2.75 -69.11 66.68
N ASP A 88 -3.20 -67.94 66.26
CA ASP A 88 -4.54 -67.70 65.68
C ASP A 88 -4.44 -67.48 64.16
N GLY A 89 -5.56 -67.65 63.45
CA GLY A 89 -5.62 -67.48 62.00
C GLY A 89 -4.84 -68.53 61.21
N ILE A 90 -4.60 -69.70 61.81
CA ILE A 90 -3.93 -70.82 61.14
C ILE A 90 -4.96 -71.49 60.24
N ALA A 91 -4.81 -71.33 58.93
CA ALA A 91 -5.75 -71.81 57.93
C ALA A 91 -5.09 -72.80 56.96
N ASP A 92 -5.90 -73.61 56.31
CA ASP A 92 -5.42 -74.42 55.20
C ASP A 92 -5.12 -73.56 53.97
N ALA A 93 -4.24 -74.06 53.10
CA ALA A 93 -3.75 -73.32 51.94
C ALA A 93 -4.88 -72.87 50.99
N GLN A 94 -5.99 -73.61 50.91
CA GLN A 94 -7.14 -73.26 50.09
C GLN A 94 -7.84 -72.02 50.67
N SER A 95 -8.07 -71.99 51.99
CA SER A 95 -8.65 -70.84 52.68
C SER A 95 -7.79 -69.58 52.58
N VAL A 96 -6.46 -69.72 52.68
CA VAL A 96 -5.52 -68.60 52.46
C VAL A 96 -5.65 -68.04 51.04
N ALA A 97 -5.76 -68.91 50.02
CA ALA A 97 -5.90 -68.48 48.63
C ALA A 97 -7.22 -67.73 48.36
N VAL A 98 -8.33 -68.17 48.99
CA VAL A 98 -9.63 -67.50 48.86
C VAL A 98 -9.62 -66.10 49.48
N ALA A 99 -8.96 -65.91 50.64
CA ALA A 99 -8.87 -64.62 51.30
C ALA A 99 -8.11 -63.57 50.47
N VAL A 100 -7.05 -63.98 49.76
CA VAL A 100 -6.27 -63.09 48.88
C VAL A 100 -7.09 -62.61 47.68
N VAL A 101 -7.93 -63.47 47.10
CA VAL A 101 -8.78 -63.12 45.96
C VAL A 101 -9.90 -62.16 46.36
N ALA A 102 -10.47 -62.31 47.56
CA ALA A 102 -11.53 -61.44 48.07
C ALA A 102 -11.08 -59.99 48.36
N ALA A 103 -9.78 -59.76 48.62
CA ALA A 103 -9.22 -58.43 48.88
C ALA A 103 -9.06 -57.55 47.61
N GLY A 104 -9.37 -58.06 46.42
CA GLY A 104 -9.13 -57.40 45.13
C GLY A 104 -10.06 -56.24 44.75
N SER A 105 -11.03 -55.84 45.56
CA SER A 105 -12.05 -54.84 45.17
C SER A 105 -11.72 -53.38 45.52
N GLY A 106 -10.64 -53.11 46.27
CA GLY A 106 -10.32 -51.75 46.75
C GLY A 106 -9.41 -50.91 45.84
N GLY A 107 -8.71 -51.51 44.88
CA GLY A 107 -7.67 -50.84 44.09
C GLY A 107 -8.08 -50.39 42.68
N THR A 108 -9.21 -50.88 42.15
CA THR A 108 -9.65 -50.63 40.76
C THR A 108 -10.57 -49.41 40.63
N SER A 109 -11.36 -49.10 41.66
CA SER A 109 -12.34 -48.01 41.65
C SER A 109 -11.72 -46.60 41.62
N ASN A 110 -10.48 -46.43 42.11
CA ASN A 110 -9.80 -45.12 42.10
C ASN A 110 -9.17 -44.76 40.74
N LEU A 111 -8.79 -45.76 39.93
CA LEU A 111 -8.21 -45.57 38.61
C LEU A 111 -9.29 -45.27 37.59
N GLU A 112 -10.40 -46.00 37.65
CA GLU A 112 -11.56 -45.79 36.78
C GLU A 112 -12.12 -44.37 36.94
N SER A 113 -12.27 -43.89 38.19
CA SER A 113 -12.74 -42.53 38.44
C SER A 113 -11.77 -41.47 37.90
N ARG A 114 -10.46 -41.67 38.07
CA ARG A 114 -9.45 -40.73 37.55
C ARG A 114 -9.39 -40.69 36.03
N VAL A 115 -9.61 -41.83 35.37
CA VAL A 115 -9.68 -41.90 33.90
C VAL A 115 -10.90 -41.12 33.41
N SER A 116 -12.06 -41.30 34.05
CA SER A 116 -13.27 -40.56 33.68
C SER A 116 -13.10 -39.05 33.84
N ASP A 117 -12.48 -38.58 34.93
CA ASP A 117 -12.19 -37.15 35.13
C ASP A 117 -11.25 -36.60 34.06
N LEU A 118 -10.22 -37.36 33.68
CA LEU A 118 -9.29 -36.97 32.62
C LEU A 118 -9.96 -36.92 31.25
N GLU A 119 -10.82 -37.88 30.94
CA GLU A 119 -11.60 -37.89 29.70
C GLU A 119 -12.51 -36.64 29.61
N SER A 120 -13.17 -36.27 30.72
CA SER A 120 -13.97 -35.04 30.79
C SER A 120 -13.11 -33.79 30.60
N GLN A 121 -11.93 -33.72 31.22
CA GLN A 121 -11.02 -32.58 31.03
C GLN A 121 -10.51 -32.46 29.59
N VAL A 122 -10.23 -33.59 28.94
CA VAL A 122 -9.84 -33.63 27.53
C VAL A 122 -10.96 -33.10 26.64
N ASP A 123 -12.21 -33.47 26.90
CA ASP A 123 -13.37 -33.00 26.14
C ASP A 123 -13.62 -31.49 26.33
N ASP A 124 -13.49 -30.99 27.56
CA ASP A 124 -13.57 -29.56 27.86
C ASP A 124 -12.46 -28.78 27.15
N LEU A 125 -11.23 -29.28 27.18
CA LEU A 125 -10.09 -28.66 26.48
C LEU A 125 -10.28 -28.68 24.96
N GLN A 126 -10.83 -29.76 24.41
CA GLN A 126 -11.13 -29.86 22.99
C GLN A 126 -12.19 -28.82 22.58
N THR A 127 -13.22 -28.64 23.42
CA THR A 127 -14.26 -27.63 23.22
C THR A 127 -13.68 -26.22 23.26
N GLN A 128 -12.82 -25.93 24.25
CA GLN A 128 -12.13 -24.63 24.36
C GLN A 128 -11.24 -24.37 23.14
N TYR A 129 -10.47 -25.36 22.69
CA TYR A 129 -9.62 -25.26 21.51
C TYR A 129 -10.44 -24.95 20.25
N ASN A 130 -11.54 -25.67 20.04
CA ASN A 130 -12.41 -25.47 18.88
C ASN A 130 -13.00 -24.05 18.89
N SER A 131 -13.50 -23.58 20.03
CA SER A 131 -14.04 -22.22 20.19
C SER A 131 -13.00 -21.13 19.91
N LEU A 132 -11.76 -21.33 20.39
CA LEU A 132 -10.66 -20.40 20.14
C LEU A 132 -10.27 -20.40 18.66
N ASN A 133 -10.19 -21.57 18.03
CA ASN A 133 -9.89 -21.71 16.61
C ASN A 133 -10.95 -21.03 15.73
N ASP A 134 -12.23 -21.19 16.07
CA ASP A 134 -13.33 -20.53 15.36
C ASP A 134 -13.25 -19.01 15.49
N SER A 135 -12.98 -18.52 16.71
CA SER A 135 -12.78 -17.09 16.97
C SER A 135 -11.61 -16.54 16.16
N PHE A 136 -10.47 -17.24 16.15
CA PHE A 136 -9.29 -16.86 15.37
C PHE A 136 -9.60 -16.78 13.87
N ASN A 137 -10.28 -17.79 13.32
CA ASN A 137 -10.66 -17.81 11.91
C ASN A 137 -11.62 -16.68 11.54
N ASN A 138 -12.53 -16.32 12.46
CA ASN A 138 -13.47 -15.22 12.26
C ASN A 138 -12.73 -13.86 12.26
N TYR A 139 -11.80 -13.65 13.20
CA TYR A 139 -10.96 -12.45 13.21
C TYR A 139 -10.09 -12.35 11.96
N LYS A 140 -9.47 -13.47 11.54
CA LYS A 140 -8.66 -13.52 10.32
C LYS A 140 -9.49 -13.12 9.10
N THR A 141 -10.66 -13.71 8.93
CA THR A 141 -11.57 -13.43 7.81
C THR A 141 -12.00 -11.95 7.81
N THR A 142 -12.38 -11.43 8.97
CA THR A 142 -12.79 -10.03 9.13
C THR A 142 -11.65 -9.07 8.79
N ASN A 143 -10.44 -9.36 9.26
CA ASN A 143 -9.26 -8.53 9.01
C ASN A 143 -8.83 -8.57 7.54
N ASP A 144 -8.86 -9.74 6.90
CA ASP A 144 -8.58 -9.89 5.47
C ASP A 144 -9.58 -9.09 4.63
N ALA A 145 -10.87 -9.13 4.97
CA ALA A 145 -11.90 -8.33 4.31
C ALA A 145 -11.66 -6.82 4.50
N ALA A 146 -11.33 -6.39 5.73
CA ALA A 146 -11.04 -4.99 6.04
C ALA A 146 -9.82 -4.47 5.26
N LEU A 147 -8.77 -5.27 5.12
CA LEU A 147 -7.59 -4.93 4.31
C LEU A 147 -7.94 -4.76 2.82
N VAL A 148 -8.79 -5.63 2.27
CA VAL A 148 -9.27 -5.49 0.89
C VAL A 148 -10.07 -4.21 0.70
N THR A 149 -10.99 -3.89 1.62
CA THR A 149 -11.76 -2.64 1.58
C THR A 149 -10.86 -1.42 1.70
N LEU A 150 -9.89 -1.43 2.61
CA LEU A 150 -8.94 -0.34 2.79
C LEU A 150 -8.13 -0.08 1.52
N ASN A 151 -7.58 -1.14 0.90
CA ASN A 151 -6.82 -1.03 -0.35
C ASN A 151 -7.68 -0.50 -1.51
N THR A 152 -8.93 -0.93 -1.59
CA THR A 152 -9.88 -0.46 -2.62
C THR A 152 -10.21 1.02 -2.43
N ASN A 153 -10.49 1.43 -1.20
CA ASN A 153 -10.77 2.83 -0.86
C ASN A 153 -9.57 3.73 -1.12
N LEU A 154 -8.36 3.29 -0.73
CA LEU A 154 -7.13 4.02 -0.96
C LEU A 154 -6.86 4.21 -2.46
N THR A 155 -7.00 3.13 -3.25
CA THR A 155 -6.82 3.18 -4.70
C THR A 155 -7.81 4.15 -5.36
N THR A 156 -9.07 4.11 -4.94
CA THR A 156 -10.13 4.99 -5.45
C THR A 156 -9.88 6.45 -5.09
N ALA A 157 -9.51 6.72 -3.83
CA ALA A 157 -9.19 8.05 -3.35
C ALA A 157 -8.01 8.67 -4.10
N ILE A 158 -6.93 7.89 -4.31
CA ILE A 158 -5.75 8.32 -5.08
C ILE A 158 -6.14 8.59 -6.54
N ALA A 159 -6.88 7.69 -7.18
CA ALA A 159 -7.31 7.87 -8.57
C ALA A 159 -8.16 9.14 -8.76
N ASN A 160 -9.10 9.38 -7.85
CA ASN A 160 -9.92 10.59 -7.86
C ASN A 160 -9.07 11.85 -7.65
N ALA A 161 -8.18 11.84 -6.65
CA ALA A 161 -7.29 12.98 -6.38
C ALA A 161 -6.40 13.32 -7.58
N ILE A 162 -5.79 12.31 -8.21
CA ILE A 162 -4.98 12.48 -9.43
C ILE A 162 -5.83 13.04 -10.57
N SER A 163 -7.02 12.48 -10.80
CA SER A 163 -7.94 12.93 -11.87
C SER A 163 -8.36 14.39 -11.69
N THR A 164 -8.72 14.79 -10.46
CA THR A 164 -9.06 16.17 -10.12
C THR A 164 -7.87 17.10 -10.33
N GLN A 165 -6.68 16.72 -9.84
CA GLN A 165 -5.47 17.53 -9.98
C GLN A 165 -5.05 17.70 -11.45
N ASN A 166 -5.13 16.63 -12.24
CA ASN A 166 -4.81 16.66 -13.68
C ASN A 166 -5.79 17.54 -14.44
N SER A 167 -7.09 17.42 -14.17
CA SER A 167 -8.12 18.29 -14.79
C SER A 167 -7.89 19.76 -14.46
N ALA A 168 -7.57 20.08 -13.20
CA ALA A 168 -7.26 21.45 -12.78
C ALA A 168 -5.98 21.99 -13.44
N MET A 169 -4.94 21.15 -13.56
CA MET A 169 -3.69 21.53 -14.21
C MET A 169 -3.86 21.78 -15.71
N LEU A 170 -4.62 20.93 -16.40
CA LEU A 170 -4.95 21.12 -17.82
C LEU A 170 -5.71 22.44 -18.03
N ALA A 171 -6.74 22.69 -17.22
CA ALA A 171 -7.49 23.95 -17.28
C ALA A 171 -6.60 25.19 -17.05
N ALA A 172 -5.65 25.11 -16.11
CA ALA A 172 -4.70 26.19 -15.84
C ALA A 172 -3.74 26.43 -17.02
N VAL A 173 -3.23 25.35 -17.63
CA VAL A 173 -2.37 25.44 -18.83
C VAL A 173 -3.13 26.05 -20.01
N ASP A 174 -4.38 25.63 -20.23
CA ASP A 174 -5.23 26.19 -21.28
C ASP A 174 -5.51 27.68 -21.05
N ALA A 175 -5.79 28.08 -19.81
CA ALA A 175 -5.97 29.48 -19.46
C ALA A 175 -4.71 30.32 -19.74
N LEU A 176 -3.52 29.82 -19.37
CA LEU A 176 -2.25 30.48 -19.66
C LEU A 176 -1.98 30.59 -21.17
N ARG A 177 -2.29 29.54 -21.93
CA ARG A 177 -2.17 29.55 -23.39
C ARG A 177 -3.07 30.62 -24.00
N VAL A 178 -4.33 30.71 -23.57
CA VAL A 178 -5.28 31.71 -24.05
C VAL A 178 -4.82 33.13 -23.69
N ASP A 179 -4.42 33.37 -22.44
CA ASP A 179 -3.92 34.67 -21.99
C ASP A 179 -2.67 35.10 -22.77
N THR A 180 -1.72 34.17 -22.97
CA THR A 180 -0.50 34.44 -23.75
C THR A 180 -0.83 34.79 -25.20
N ASN A 181 -1.75 34.06 -25.84
CA ASN A 181 -2.19 34.36 -27.20
C ASN A 181 -2.88 35.72 -27.30
N ASN A 182 -3.71 36.06 -26.31
CA ASN A 182 -4.37 37.37 -26.25
C ASN A 182 -3.36 38.51 -26.08
N LYS A 183 -2.36 38.34 -25.20
CA LYS A 183 -1.28 39.31 -25.02
C LYS A 183 -0.43 39.45 -26.28
N LEU A 184 -0.08 38.35 -26.95
CA LEU A 184 0.65 38.37 -28.20
C LEU A 184 -0.13 39.11 -29.30
N ALA A 185 -1.42 38.81 -29.47
CA ALA A 185 -2.29 39.53 -30.39
C ALA A 185 -2.41 41.03 -30.02
N GLY A 186 -2.33 41.35 -28.73
CA GLY A 186 -2.25 42.70 -28.19
C GLY A 186 -1.05 43.50 -28.72
N LEU A 187 0.13 42.86 -28.78
CA LEU A 187 1.40 43.47 -29.19
C LEU A 187 1.60 43.56 -30.71
N GLN A 188 0.86 42.77 -31.50
CA GLN A 188 0.94 42.82 -32.96
C GLN A 188 0.48 44.19 -33.50
N ILE A 189 1.14 44.65 -34.56
CA ILE A 189 0.69 45.80 -35.34
C ILE A 189 -0.73 45.49 -35.83
N LYS A 190 -1.69 46.36 -35.52
CA LYS A 190 -3.10 46.14 -35.87
C LYS A 190 -3.34 46.26 -37.38
N VAL A 191 -4.42 45.66 -37.87
CA VAL A 191 -4.86 45.87 -39.25
C VAL A 191 -5.04 47.37 -39.51
N GLY A 192 -4.48 47.86 -40.60
CA GLY A 192 -4.39 49.28 -40.93
C GLY A 192 -3.10 49.97 -40.47
N GLY A 193 -2.34 49.36 -39.55
CA GLY A 193 -1.06 49.88 -39.06
C GLY A 193 0.05 49.81 -40.10
N LEU A 194 1.06 50.67 -39.92
CA LEU A 194 2.23 50.76 -40.79
C LEU A 194 3.47 50.15 -40.14
N TYR A 195 4.30 49.51 -40.95
CA TYR A 195 5.60 48.95 -40.56
C TYR A 195 6.68 49.50 -41.50
N PHE A 196 7.74 50.08 -40.92
CA PHE A 196 8.86 50.68 -41.63
C PHE A 196 10.08 49.77 -41.49
N THR A 197 10.70 49.40 -42.61
CA THR A 197 11.84 48.48 -42.62
C THR A 197 12.76 48.72 -43.82
N GLU A 198 14.05 48.48 -43.65
CA GLU A 198 15.02 48.46 -44.76
C GLU A 198 14.95 47.14 -45.56
N SER A 199 14.40 46.09 -44.93
CA SER A 199 14.20 44.80 -45.59
C SER A 199 13.14 44.87 -46.67
N SER A 200 13.43 44.29 -47.83
CA SER A 200 12.47 44.14 -48.92
C SER A 200 11.56 42.92 -48.75
N ALA A 201 11.82 42.05 -47.75
CA ALA A 201 11.03 40.87 -47.47
C ALA A 201 9.61 41.24 -47.03
N ASN A 202 8.66 40.34 -47.28
CA ASN A 202 7.30 40.52 -46.80
C ASN A 202 7.29 40.45 -45.25
N PRO A 203 6.69 41.41 -44.53
CA PRO A 203 6.66 41.36 -43.07
C PRO A 203 5.98 40.08 -42.52
N ALA A 204 5.12 39.42 -43.30
CA ALA A 204 4.58 38.11 -42.93
C ALA A 204 5.67 37.06 -42.69
N SER A 205 6.76 37.08 -43.48
CA SER A 205 7.89 36.15 -43.31
C SER A 205 8.84 36.54 -42.18
N GLU A 206 8.94 37.84 -41.86
CA GLU A 206 9.85 38.32 -40.80
C GLU A 206 9.19 38.34 -39.42
N LEU A 207 7.95 38.83 -39.35
CA LEU A 207 7.17 38.96 -38.11
C LEU A 207 6.37 37.68 -37.81
N GLY A 208 6.19 36.79 -38.79
CA GLY A 208 5.48 35.53 -38.63
C GLY A 208 3.96 35.65 -38.54
N TYR A 209 3.38 36.81 -38.87
CA TYR A 209 1.93 37.02 -38.84
C TYR A 209 1.46 38.08 -39.85
N GLY A 210 0.16 38.05 -40.10
CA GLY A 210 -0.57 39.07 -40.85
C GLY A 210 -0.38 38.98 -42.37
N THR A 211 -1.23 39.70 -43.08
CA THR A 211 -1.11 39.95 -44.51
C THR A 211 -0.70 41.41 -44.71
N TRP A 212 0.25 41.65 -45.61
CA TRP A 212 0.89 42.95 -45.76
C TRP A 212 0.91 43.39 -47.23
N SER A 213 0.77 44.70 -47.45
CA SER A 213 0.85 45.33 -48.76
C SER A 213 1.74 46.56 -48.70
N ARG A 214 2.56 46.80 -49.73
CA ARG A 214 3.40 47.99 -49.82
C ARG A 214 2.54 49.23 -50.01
N VAL A 215 2.90 50.31 -49.36
CA VAL A 215 2.26 51.62 -49.47
C VAL A 215 3.31 52.70 -49.58
N ALA A 216 2.89 53.90 -49.99
CA ALA A 216 3.78 55.06 -50.10
C ALA A 216 5.03 54.84 -50.98
N GLU A 217 4.96 53.93 -51.96
CA GLU A 217 6.06 53.70 -52.90
C GLU A 217 6.33 54.98 -53.71
N GLY A 218 7.55 55.51 -53.59
CA GLY A 218 7.96 56.78 -54.18
C GLY A 218 7.30 58.02 -53.56
N LYS A 219 6.72 57.91 -52.35
CA LYS A 219 5.95 58.99 -51.72
C LYS A 219 6.41 59.23 -50.29
N ALA A 220 6.48 60.49 -49.89
CA ALA A 220 6.63 60.84 -48.49
C ALA A 220 5.33 60.56 -47.72
N VAL A 221 5.44 60.11 -46.48
CA VAL A 221 4.29 59.93 -45.58
C VAL A 221 4.01 61.25 -44.86
N VAL A 222 2.76 61.71 -44.92
CA VAL A 222 2.30 62.93 -44.26
C VAL A 222 1.18 62.57 -43.27
N GLY A 223 1.24 63.13 -42.06
CA GLY A 223 0.21 62.94 -41.06
C GLY A 223 -1.14 63.53 -41.49
N LEU A 224 -2.22 62.82 -41.21
CA LEU A 224 -3.57 63.34 -41.37
C LEU A 224 -3.73 64.60 -40.52
N SER A 225 -4.12 65.73 -41.11
CA SER A 225 -4.35 66.96 -40.38
C SER A 225 -5.83 67.17 -40.10
N THR A 226 -6.19 67.48 -38.86
CA THR A 226 -7.54 67.93 -38.48
C THR A 226 -7.65 69.46 -38.41
N VAL A 227 -6.58 70.20 -38.71
CA VAL A 227 -6.53 71.67 -38.63
C VAL A 227 -7.26 72.30 -39.83
N PRO A 228 -8.32 73.10 -39.65
CA PRO A 228 -9.16 73.56 -40.78
C PRO A 228 -8.42 74.34 -41.88
N THR A 229 -7.34 75.05 -41.55
CA THR A 229 -6.58 75.90 -42.49
C THR A 229 -5.55 75.13 -43.31
N ASP A 230 -5.23 73.89 -42.93
CA ASP A 230 -4.24 73.11 -43.66
C ASP A 230 -4.79 72.63 -45.01
N PRO A 231 -3.93 72.38 -46.02
CA PRO A 231 -4.35 72.00 -47.35
C PRO A 231 -5.31 70.80 -47.38
N ALA A 232 -6.33 70.87 -48.23
CA ALA A 232 -7.40 69.86 -48.31
C ALA A 232 -6.88 68.43 -48.58
N TRP A 233 -5.77 68.28 -49.30
CA TRP A 233 -5.18 66.97 -49.59
C TRP A 233 -4.66 66.25 -48.32
N THR A 234 -4.42 66.98 -47.22
CA THR A 234 -4.00 66.41 -45.93
C THR A 234 -5.15 65.85 -45.09
N LYS A 235 -6.39 65.93 -45.58
CA LYS A 235 -7.62 65.60 -44.84
C LYS A 235 -8.16 64.19 -45.07
N THR A 236 -7.57 63.46 -46.01
CA THR A 236 -8.05 62.14 -46.41
C THR A 236 -6.97 61.10 -46.18
N VAL A 237 -7.25 60.09 -45.34
CA VAL A 237 -6.35 58.95 -45.13
C VAL A 237 -6.14 58.21 -46.46
N ALA A 238 -4.89 57.84 -46.74
CA ALA A 238 -4.48 57.19 -47.99
C ALA A 238 -4.67 58.03 -49.27
N GLY A 239 -4.93 59.33 -49.14
CA GLY A 239 -4.85 60.27 -50.25
C GLY A 239 -3.41 60.41 -50.77
N THR A 240 -3.27 60.88 -52.01
CA THR A 240 -1.98 61.12 -52.65
C THR A 240 -1.94 62.52 -53.22
N PHE A 241 -0.80 63.19 -53.08
CA PHE A 241 -0.56 64.53 -53.63
C PHE A 241 0.95 64.73 -53.85
N GLY A 242 1.32 65.75 -54.64
CA GLY A 242 2.70 66.12 -54.92
C GLY A 242 3.16 65.72 -56.32
N GLU A 243 4.35 66.20 -56.68
CA GLU A 243 5.01 66.01 -57.97
C GLU A 243 6.53 65.89 -57.77
N TYR A 244 7.22 65.20 -58.68
CA TYR A 244 8.69 65.08 -58.62
C TYR A 244 9.39 66.33 -59.18
N ASP A 245 8.86 66.88 -60.27
CA ASP A 245 9.41 68.05 -60.95
C ASP A 245 8.30 69.07 -61.22
N HIS A 246 8.61 70.36 -61.07
CA HIS A 246 7.66 71.45 -61.33
C HIS A 246 8.13 72.35 -62.47
N THR A 247 7.23 72.71 -63.38
CA THR A 247 7.50 73.72 -64.42
C THR A 247 6.79 75.01 -64.04
N LEU A 248 7.56 76.10 -63.88
CA LEU A 248 7.00 77.40 -63.54
C LEU A 248 5.97 77.86 -64.59
N THR A 249 4.81 78.28 -64.11
CA THR A 249 3.75 78.89 -64.90
C THR A 249 3.88 80.41 -64.89
N LEU A 250 3.22 81.09 -65.83
CA LEU A 250 3.22 82.56 -65.89
C LEU A 250 2.70 83.21 -64.59
N ALA A 251 1.75 82.56 -63.91
CA ALA A 251 1.19 83.06 -62.65
C ALA A 251 2.17 82.98 -61.47
N GLU A 252 3.20 82.13 -61.57
CA GLU A 252 4.22 81.93 -60.54
C GLU A 252 5.45 82.82 -60.75
N ILE A 253 5.48 83.61 -61.83
CA ILE A 253 6.54 84.58 -62.08
C ILE A 253 6.17 85.92 -61.42
N PRO A 254 6.98 86.44 -60.47
CA PRO A 254 6.74 87.74 -59.88
C PRO A 254 6.69 88.86 -60.94
N ASN A 255 5.91 89.91 -60.68
CA ASN A 255 5.90 91.10 -61.53
C ASN A 255 7.33 91.67 -61.64
N HIS A 256 7.80 91.85 -62.86
CA HIS A 256 9.12 92.39 -63.17
C HIS A 256 9.03 93.29 -64.40
N ASN A 257 9.99 94.21 -64.54
CA ASN A 257 10.13 95.06 -65.71
C ASN A 257 11.53 94.93 -66.31
N HIS A 258 11.67 95.35 -67.56
CA HIS A 258 12.95 95.53 -68.23
C HIS A 258 13.06 96.98 -68.64
N ASP A 259 14.21 97.60 -68.36
CA ASP A 259 14.55 98.93 -68.84
C ASP A 259 15.47 98.82 -70.06
N VAL A 260 15.23 99.64 -71.08
CA VAL A 260 16.05 99.71 -72.30
C VAL A 260 16.53 101.15 -72.42
N GLN A 261 17.81 101.38 -72.13
CA GLN A 261 18.42 102.70 -72.28
C GLN A 261 18.76 102.98 -73.75
N GLU A 262 18.24 104.08 -74.29
CA GLU A 262 18.54 104.57 -75.64
C GLU A 262 19.63 105.65 -75.60
N TYR A 263 20.63 105.54 -76.48
CA TYR A 263 21.65 106.57 -76.69
C TYR A 263 21.52 107.16 -78.10
N ALA A 264 21.22 108.46 -78.19
CA ALA A 264 21.14 109.16 -79.46
C ALA A 264 22.54 109.35 -80.07
N GLY A 265 22.81 108.75 -81.24
CA GLY A 265 24.07 108.90 -81.99
C GLY A 265 23.84 109.10 -83.48
N THR A 266 24.60 110.01 -84.10
CA THR A 266 24.37 110.53 -85.47
C THR A 266 25.17 109.83 -86.59
N ASN A 267 25.67 108.61 -86.39
CA ASN A 267 26.51 107.93 -87.40
C ASN A 267 25.78 106.79 -88.15
N SER A 268 25.84 106.86 -89.48
CA SER A 268 25.01 106.16 -90.48
C SER A 268 25.27 104.64 -90.66
N SER A 269 25.64 103.90 -89.62
CA SER A 269 25.86 102.43 -89.74
C SER A 269 25.52 101.63 -88.47
N GLY A 270 24.49 102.05 -87.72
CA GLY A 270 23.91 101.30 -86.60
C GLY A 270 22.41 101.04 -86.79
N ILE A 271 21.86 100.03 -86.12
CA ILE A 271 20.41 99.76 -86.09
C ILE A 271 19.74 100.84 -85.24
N HIS A 272 18.95 101.71 -85.86
CA HIS A 272 18.16 102.76 -85.19
C HIS A 272 16.74 102.24 -84.92
N ILE A 273 16.28 102.22 -83.66
CA ILE A 273 14.86 102.06 -83.34
C ILE A 273 14.21 103.43 -83.53
N ASN A 274 13.78 103.73 -84.75
CA ASN A 274 13.28 105.06 -85.12
C ASN A 274 11.89 105.32 -84.51
N SER A 275 11.81 106.12 -83.44
CA SER A 275 10.54 106.63 -82.90
C SER A 275 10.04 107.84 -83.71
N GLY A 276 9.76 107.65 -85.00
CA GLY A 276 9.21 108.68 -85.88
C GLY A 276 7.70 108.84 -85.72
N THR A 277 7.20 110.08 -85.79
CA THR A 277 5.79 110.52 -85.65
C THR A 277 4.82 110.08 -86.76
N GLY A 278 5.01 108.90 -87.34
CA GLY A 278 4.12 108.37 -88.38
C GLY A 278 4.44 106.94 -88.75
N GLY A 279 3.80 105.98 -88.09
CA GLY A 279 3.91 104.56 -88.40
C GLY A 279 3.76 103.69 -87.14
N GLY A 280 3.00 102.61 -87.26
CA GLY A 280 2.48 101.80 -86.14
C GLY A 280 3.48 101.40 -85.06
N ALA A 281 2.97 101.25 -83.83
CA ALA A 281 3.72 100.88 -82.64
C ALA A 281 4.65 99.66 -82.89
N SER A 282 5.96 99.89 -82.95
CA SER A 282 6.97 98.83 -82.97
C SER A 282 7.37 98.49 -81.54
N GLY A 283 6.77 97.44 -80.97
CA GLY A 283 7.18 96.92 -79.67
C GLY A 283 8.47 96.09 -79.80
N THR A 284 9.60 96.60 -79.30
CA THR A 284 10.81 95.80 -79.12
C THR A 284 10.66 94.94 -77.87
N LYS A 285 10.52 93.63 -78.06
CA LYS A 285 10.57 92.67 -76.95
C LYS A 285 12.04 92.33 -76.69
N THR A 286 12.43 92.24 -75.41
CA THR A 286 13.64 91.50 -75.07
C THR A 286 13.47 90.05 -75.55
N GLY A 287 14.55 89.42 -76.00
CA GLY A 287 14.50 87.99 -76.32
C GLY A 287 14.12 87.16 -75.09
N SER A 288 13.58 85.96 -75.29
CA SER A 288 13.29 85.05 -74.20
C SER A 288 14.60 84.57 -73.54
N SER A 289 14.65 84.62 -72.20
CA SER A 289 15.72 84.01 -71.40
C SER A 289 15.11 82.99 -70.45
N GLY A 290 15.69 81.79 -70.40
CA GLY A 290 15.18 80.65 -69.63
C GLY A 290 14.95 79.41 -70.50
N SER A 291 15.12 78.22 -69.93
CA SER A 291 14.92 76.95 -70.65
C SER A 291 13.47 76.49 -70.71
N GLY A 292 12.60 77.02 -69.83
CA GLY A 292 11.24 76.51 -69.61
C GLY A 292 11.20 75.07 -69.07
N GLY A 293 12.35 74.52 -68.65
CA GLY A 293 12.45 73.18 -68.09
C GLY A 293 11.91 73.11 -66.67
N SER A 294 11.45 71.91 -66.28
CA SER A 294 11.06 71.63 -64.91
C SER A 294 12.28 71.59 -63.98
N HIS A 295 12.05 71.80 -62.69
CA HIS A 295 13.07 71.70 -61.64
C HIS A 295 12.65 70.70 -60.57
N ASN A 296 13.65 70.00 -60.00
CA ASN A 296 13.44 69.00 -58.95
C ASN A 296 12.75 69.64 -57.73
N ASN A 297 11.61 69.07 -57.34
CA ASN A 297 10.84 69.44 -56.16
C ASN A 297 11.01 68.43 -55.00
N VAL A 298 11.92 67.46 -55.15
CA VAL A 298 12.18 66.43 -54.14
C VAL A 298 13.18 66.93 -53.10
N GLN A 299 12.74 66.94 -51.83
CA GLN A 299 13.60 67.21 -50.67
C GLN A 299 14.57 66.05 -50.39
N PRO A 300 15.74 66.30 -49.75
CA PRO A 300 16.62 65.22 -49.28
C PRO A 300 15.85 64.18 -48.46
N SER A 301 16.02 62.89 -48.80
CA SER A 301 15.15 61.81 -48.30
C SER A 301 15.95 60.54 -47.97
N TYR A 302 15.44 59.75 -47.01
CA TYR A 302 15.91 58.39 -46.71
C TYR A 302 14.84 57.38 -47.11
N VAL A 303 15.21 56.40 -47.94
CA VAL A 303 14.25 55.46 -48.53
C VAL A 303 14.16 54.20 -47.66
N VAL A 304 12.94 53.89 -47.21
CA VAL A 304 12.61 52.65 -46.50
C VAL A 304 11.35 52.04 -47.10
N ASN A 305 11.17 50.74 -46.89
CA ASN A 305 9.94 50.05 -47.25
C ASN A 305 8.86 50.37 -46.22
N VAL A 306 7.70 50.84 -46.69
CA VAL A 306 6.53 51.08 -45.85
C VAL A 306 5.47 50.03 -46.21
N TRP A 307 5.15 49.19 -45.23
CA TRP A 307 4.14 48.15 -45.37
C TRP A 307 2.91 48.47 -44.52
N LYS A 308 1.73 48.22 -45.06
CA LYS A 308 0.46 48.30 -44.33
C LYS A 308 -0.09 46.90 -44.08
N ARG A 309 -0.48 46.61 -42.84
CA ARG A 309 -1.17 45.36 -42.51
C ARG A 309 -2.61 45.41 -43.01
N THR A 310 -3.02 44.44 -43.81
CA THR A 310 -4.36 44.34 -44.40
C THR A 310 -5.24 43.27 -43.77
N ALA A 311 -4.65 42.24 -43.14
CA ALA A 311 -5.32 41.22 -42.33
C ALA A 311 -4.40 40.70 -41.22
#